data_AF-A0A1W9UFG9-F1
#
_entry.id   AF-A0A1W9UFG9-F1
#
_cell.length_a   1.000
_cell.length_b   1.000
_cell.length_c   1.000
_cell.angle_alpha   90.00
_cell.angle_beta   90.00
_cell.angle_gamma   90.00
#
_symmetry.space_group_name_H-M   'P 1'
#
loop_
_entity.id
_entity.type
_entity.pdbx_description
1 polymer ?
#
loop_
_entity_poly.entity_id
_entity_poly.type
_entity_poly.pdbx_seq_one_letter_code
_entity_poly.pdbx_strand_id
1 'polypeptide(L)'
;MIIKHVASGPVASYSLEGLVLTVAGHIVDLAECQTDVIATVDLTADRDGVVAEGLSGSYVASVVIPPRQYHFVDSGKLGLDDQPAMLRQALPLNVAAVQLFLWPVKNNPTQGE
;
A
#
# COMPACT_ATOMS: atom_id res chain seq x y z
N MET A 1 9.98 -1.39 0.97
CA MET A 1 9.16 -0.17 0.87
C MET A 1 10.08 1.02 0.73
N ILE A 2 9.72 1.98 -0.11
CA ILE A 2 10.47 3.22 -0.34
C ILE A 2 9.76 4.33 0.44
N ILE A 3 10.49 5.01 1.33
CA ILE A 3 9.92 6.07 2.19
C ILE A 3 10.34 7.43 1.63
N LYS A 4 9.38 8.34 1.49
CA LYS A 4 9.58 9.69 0.95
C LYS A 4 8.92 10.71 1.87
N HIS A 5 9.68 11.71 2.29
CA HIS A 5 9.14 12.84 3.04
C HIS A 5 8.80 13.94 2.06
N VAL A 6 7.54 14.41 2.06
CA VAL A 6 7.06 15.39 1.08
C VAL A 6 7.62 16.78 1.37
N ALA A 7 7.85 17.11 2.63
CA ALA A 7 8.50 18.34 3.07
C ALA A 7 9.23 18.13 4.41
N SER A 8 9.99 19.13 4.83
CA SER A 8 10.68 19.12 6.12
C SER A 8 9.69 19.34 7.27
N GLY A 9 9.85 18.59 8.35
CA GLY A 9 9.02 18.67 9.55
C GLY A 9 8.79 17.31 10.19
N PRO A 10 8.12 17.26 11.36
CA PRO A 10 7.72 16.01 11.97
C PRO A 10 6.67 15.31 11.10
N VAL A 11 6.77 13.99 11.03
CA VAL A 11 5.87 13.10 10.28
C VAL A 11 5.22 12.12 11.25
N ALA A 12 4.09 11.54 10.86
CA ALA A 12 3.43 10.50 11.65
C ALA A 12 4.32 9.27 11.84
N SER A 13 4.17 8.60 12.98
CA SER A 13 4.78 7.29 13.21
C SER A 13 4.23 6.24 12.25
N TYR A 14 5.09 5.37 11.74
CA TYR A 14 4.70 4.25 10.91
C TYR A 14 5.49 2.98 11.24
N SER A 15 4.89 1.82 11.02
CA SER A 15 5.53 0.51 11.12
C SER A 15 5.03 -0.41 10.01
N LEU A 16 5.89 -1.32 9.56
CA LEU A 16 5.54 -2.30 8.53
C LEU A 16 5.88 -3.70 9.05
N GLU A 17 4.86 -4.54 9.15
CA GLU A 17 4.97 -5.93 9.59
C GLU A 17 4.45 -6.84 8.48
N GLY A 18 5.37 -7.44 7.72
CA GLY A 18 5.03 -8.22 6.54
C GLY A 18 4.36 -7.36 5.45
N LEU A 19 3.04 -7.54 5.28
CA LEU A 19 2.20 -6.80 4.32
C LEU A 19 1.28 -5.78 5.01
N VAL A 20 1.35 -5.67 6.33
CA VAL A 20 0.50 -4.79 7.13
C VAL A 20 1.28 -3.53 7.47
N LEU A 21 0.86 -2.40 6.91
CA LEU A 21 1.42 -1.09 7.20
C LEU A 21 0.53 -0.39 8.23
N THR A 22 1.11 0.03 9.34
CA THR A 22 0.43 0.86 10.34
C THR A 22 0.96 2.29 10.25
N VAL A 23 0.08 3.29 10.14
CA VAL A 23 0.43 4.72 10.14
C VAL A 23 -0.44 5.43 11.16
N ALA A 24 0.17 6.03 12.18
CA ALA A 24 -0.54 6.71 13.28
C ALA A 24 -1.67 5.86 13.92
N GLY A 25 -1.49 4.54 13.96
CA GLY A 25 -2.50 3.59 14.46
C GLY A 25 -3.52 3.11 13.42
N HIS A 26 -3.60 3.72 12.24
CA HIS A 26 -4.41 3.21 11.12
C HIS A 26 -3.70 2.06 10.41
N ILE A 27 -4.42 0.96 10.19
CA ILE A 27 -3.89 -0.27 9.60
C ILE A 27 -4.28 -0.34 8.12
N VAL A 28 -3.30 -0.61 7.26
CA VAL A 28 -3.46 -0.82 5.82
C VAL A 28 -2.88 -2.18 5.45
N ASP A 29 -3.74 -3.11 5.00
CA ASP A 29 -3.28 -4.35 4.37
C ASP A 29 -2.94 -4.09 2.91
N LEU A 30 -1.63 -4.09 2.61
CA LEU A 30 -1.13 -3.76 1.29
C LEU A 30 -1.53 -4.80 0.23
N ALA A 31 -1.73 -6.06 0.61
CA ALA A 31 -2.14 -7.13 -0.30
C ALA A 31 -3.61 -7.01 -0.67
N GLU A 32 -4.48 -6.71 0.31
CA GLU A 32 -5.91 -6.49 0.06
C GLU A 32 -6.14 -5.27 -0.83
N CYS A 33 -5.38 -4.19 -0.63
CA CYS A 33 -5.44 -2.99 -1.46
C CYS A 33 -4.82 -3.14 -2.85
N GLN A 34 -4.02 -4.19 -3.11
CA GLN A 34 -3.35 -4.35 -4.39
C GLN A 34 -4.34 -4.73 -5.51
N THR A 35 -4.29 -4.01 -6.63
CA THR A 35 -5.12 -4.28 -7.82
C THR A 35 -4.26 -4.52 -9.06
N ASP A 36 -4.89 -4.78 -10.21
CA ASP A 36 -4.20 -4.90 -11.50
C ASP A 36 -3.66 -3.57 -12.04
N VAL A 37 -4.01 -2.46 -11.39
CA VAL A 37 -3.48 -1.11 -11.65
C VAL A 37 -2.80 -0.57 -10.40
N ILE A 38 -2.12 0.57 -10.53
CA ILE A 38 -1.59 1.29 -9.36
C ILE A 38 -2.76 1.67 -8.45
N ALA A 39 -2.65 1.33 -7.17
CA ALA A 39 -3.59 1.76 -6.15
C ALA A 39 -2.91 2.77 -5.21
N THR A 40 -3.66 3.79 -4.79
CA THR A 40 -3.19 4.77 -3.81
C THR A 40 -4.14 4.76 -2.63
N VAL A 41 -3.60 4.61 -1.42
CA VAL A 41 -4.33 4.75 -0.16
C VAL A 41 -3.89 6.05 0.48
N ASP A 42 -4.79 7.03 0.50
CA ASP A 42 -4.55 8.34 1.10
C ASP A 42 -5.09 8.38 2.53
N LEU A 43 -4.21 8.67 3.47
CA LEU A 43 -4.51 8.78 4.90
C LEU A 43 -4.54 10.26 5.31
N THR A 44 -5.66 10.69 5.85
CA THR A 44 -5.86 12.04 6.37
C THR A 44 -6.22 12.00 7.85
N ALA A 45 -5.78 13.02 8.58
CA ALA A 45 -6.16 13.24 9.97
C ALA A 45 -7.30 14.24 10.05
N ASP A 46 -8.32 13.93 10.84
CA ASP A 46 -9.36 14.89 11.20
C ASP A 46 -8.85 15.93 12.22
N ARG A 47 -9.77 16.76 12.75
CA ARG A 47 -9.44 17.81 13.71
C ARG A 47 -9.01 17.26 15.07
N ASP A 48 -9.43 16.05 15.41
CA ASP A 48 -9.13 15.37 16.66
C ASP A 48 -7.84 14.53 16.55
N GLY A 49 -7.23 14.50 15.37
CA GLY A 49 -5.98 13.77 15.09
C GLY A 49 -6.20 12.31 14.74
N VAL A 50 -7.45 11.87 14.57
CA VAL A 50 -7.78 10.50 14.15
C VAL A 50 -7.48 10.35 12.67
N VAL A 51 -6.67 9.34 12.33
CA VAL A 51 -6.29 9.04 10.96
C VAL A 51 -7.26 8.05 10.34
N ALA A 52 -7.72 8.35 9.13
CA ALA A 52 -8.54 7.46 8.33
C ALA A 52 -8.29 7.68 6.83
N GLU A 53 -8.84 6.79 6.01
CA GLU A 53 -8.74 6.87 4.56
C GLU A 53 -9.66 7.95 3.97
N GLY A 54 -9.11 8.79 3.09
CA GLY A 54 -9.89 9.66 2.21
C GLY A 54 -10.77 10.73 2.88
N LEU A 55 -10.60 11.04 4.16
CA LEU A 55 -11.42 12.04 4.86
C LEU A 55 -11.01 13.49 4.54
N SER A 56 -11.91 14.43 4.83
CA SER A 56 -11.77 15.90 4.66
C SER A 56 -10.82 16.54 5.68
N GLY A 57 -9.63 15.98 5.82
CA GLY A 57 -8.63 16.33 6.83
C GLY A 57 -7.31 16.80 6.22
N SER A 58 -6.30 16.98 7.08
CA SER A 58 -4.93 17.21 6.63
C SER A 58 -4.27 15.90 6.20
N TYR A 59 -3.55 15.90 5.08
CA TYR A 59 -2.80 14.72 4.63
C TYR A 59 -1.75 14.32 5.65
N VAL A 60 -1.72 13.03 5.97
CA VAL A 60 -0.74 12.42 6.88
C VAL A 60 0.21 11.54 6.09
N ALA A 61 -0.34 10.66 5.26
CA ALA A 61 0.43 9.78 4.41
C ALA A 61 -0.32 9.41 3.12
N SER A 62 0.44 9.08 2.08
CA SER A 62 -0.10 8.46 0.88
C SER A 62 0.71 7.21 0.58
N VAL A 63 0.04 6.07 0.42
CA VAL A 63 0.66 4.78 0.14
C VAL A 63 0.37 4.42 -1.31
N VAL A 64 1.41 4.33 -2.14
CA VAL A 64 1.29 3.92 -3.54
C VAL A 64 1.72 2.46 -3.66
N ILE A 65 0.76 1.62 -4.05
CA ILE A 65 0.90 0.17 -4.17
C ILE A 65 1.04 -0.19 -5.65
N PRO A 66 2.07 -0.95 -6.03
CA PRO A 66 2.30 -1.33 -7.43
C PRO A 66 1.22 -2.30 -7.93
N PRO A 67 0.95 -2.33 -9.25
CA PRO A 67 0.00 -3.26 -9.84
C PRO A 67 0.43 -4.72 -9.60
N ARG A 68 -0.53 -5.64 -9.59
CA ARG A 68 -0.28 -7.08 -9.53
C ARG A 68 0.58 -7.52 -10.71
N GLN A 69 1.60 -8.29 -10.40
CA GLN A 69 2.46 -8.92 -11.39
C GLN A 69 2.07 -10.38 -11.55
N TYR A 70 2.32 -10.93 -12.74
CA TYR A 70 1.91 -12.27 -13.09
C TYR A 70 3.04 -12.96 -13.84
N HIS A 71 3.15 -14.27 -13.65
CA HIS A 71 3.93 -15.13 -14.53
C HIS A 71 3.01 -16.14 -15.22
N PHE A 72 3.55 -16.79 -16.25
CA PHE A 72 2.89 -17.89 -16.93
C PHE A 72 3.59 -19.20 -16.54
N VAL A 73 2.81 -20.17 -16.09
CA VAL A 73 3.28 -21.52 -15.75
C VAL A 73 2.59 -22.55 -16.64
N ASP A 74 3.29 -23.63 -16.98
CA ASP A 74 2.69 -24.74 -17.72
C ASP A 74 1.55 -25.35 -16.89
N SER A 75 0.38 -25.46 -17.51
CA SER A 75 -0.81 -26.05 -16.90
C SER A 75 -0.77 -27.58 -16.77
N GLY A 76 0.19 -28.24 -17.44
CA GLY A 76 0.23 -29.68 -17.63
C GLY A 76 -0.83 -30.21 -18.59
N LYS A 77 -1.52 -29.33 -19.34
CA LYS A 77 -2.57 -29.67 -20.31
C LYS A 77 -2.21 -29.12 -21.69
N LEU A 78 -2.63 -29.83 -22.72
CA LEU A 78 -2.58 -29.33 -24.10
C LEU A 78 -3.79 -28.41 -24.36
N GLY A 79 -3.53 -27.28 -25.02
CA GLY A 79 -4.54 -26.35 -25.53
C GLY A 79 -5.09 -26.77 -26.89
N LEU A 80 -5.83 -25.86 -27.52
CA LEU A 80 -6.58 -26.12 -28.76
C LEU A 80 -5.72 -26.53 -29.96
N ASP A 81 -4.44 -26.16 -29.99
CA ASP A 81 -3.49 -26.47 -31.07
C ASP A 81 -2.43 -27.53 -30.67
N ASP A 82 -2.74 -28.40 -29.71
CA ASP A 82 -1.79 -29.37 -29.11
C ASP A 82 -0.51 -28.72 -28.54
N GLN A 83 -0.58 -27.43 -28.18
CA GLN A 83 0.49 -26.70 -27.49
C GLN A 83 0.25 -26.68 -25.98
N PRO A 84 1.30 -26.63 -25.13
CA PRO A 84 1.14 -26.50 -23.69
C PRO A 84 0.31 -25.27 -23.33
N ALA A 85 -0.83 -25.48 -22.66
CA ALA A 85 -1.65 -24.39 -22.17
C ALA A 85 -0.95 -23.73 -20.99
N MET A 86 -0.82 -22.40 -21.04
CA MET A 86 -0.17 -21.61 -19.99
C MET A 86 -1.21 -21.03 -19.03
N LEU A 87 -0.98 -21.17 -17.72
CA LEU A 87 -1.79 -20.55 -16.68
C LEU A 87 -1.14 -19.25 -16.21
N ARG A 88 -1.92 -18.18 -16.15
CA ARG A 88 -1.52 -16.91 -15.55
C ARG A 88 -1.66 -17.03 -14.03
N GLN A 89 -0.55 -16.96 -13.30
CA GLN A 89 -0.53 -17.00 -11.85
C GLN A 89 0.01 -15.69 -11.28
N ALA A 90 -0.67 -15.16 -10.26
CA ALA A 90 -0.28 -13.92 -9.60
C ALA A 90 0.98 -14.13 -8.76
N LEU A 91 1.91 -13.19 -8.86
CA LEU A 91 3.07 -13.10 -8.00
C LEU A 91 2.70 -12.40 -6.67
N PRO A 92 3.37 -12.74 -5.55
CA PRO A 92 3.23 -12.00 -4.30
C PRO A 92 3.55 -10.52 -4.48
N LEU A 93 2.91 -9.66 -3.67
CA LEU A 93 3.20 -8.22 -3.66
C LEU A 93 4.69 -7.96 -3.38
N ASN A 94 5.34 -7.23 -4.29
CA ASN A 94 6.69 -6.75 -4.07
C ASN A 94 6.67 -5.51 -3.17
N VAL A 95 6.83 -5.71 -1.87
CA VAL A 95 6.88 -4.64 -0.86
C VAL A 95 8.03 -3.66 -1.10
N ALA A 96 9.10 -4.06 -1.79
CA ALA A 96 10.20 -3.15 -2.15
C ALA A 96 9.76 -2.07 -3.15
N ALA A 97 8.71 -2.32 -3.94
CA ALA A 97 8.16 -1.39 -4.92
C ALA A 97 7.03 -0.49 -4.35
N VAL A 98 6.54 -0.77 -3.15
CA VAL A 98 5.56 0.08 -2.44
C VAL A 98 6.23 1.39 -2.02
N GLN A 99 5.55 2.51 -2.23
CA GLN A 99 6.03 3.83 -1.84
C GLN A 99 5.14 4.43 -0.75
N LEU A 100 5.75 4.92 0.32
CA LEU A 100 5.11 5.64 1.40
C LEU A 100 5.54 7.10 1.35
N PHE A 101 4.60 7.99 1.07
CA PHE A 101 4.80 9.44 1.12
C PHE A 101 4.29 9.95 2.46
N LEU A 102 5.15 10.61 3.23
CA LEU A 102 4.83 11.17 4.54
C LEU A 102 4.75 12.68 4.45
N TRP A 103 3.62 13.22 4.87
CA TRP A 103 3.38 14.65 4.92
C TRP A 103 3.75 15.19 6.31
N PRO A 104 4.27 16.43 6.39
CA PRO A 104 4.51 17.03 7.69
C PRO A 104 3.20 17.26 8.43
N VAL A 105 3.15 16.80 9.68
CA VAL A 105 2.00 16.98 10.58
C VAL A 105 2.39 17.96 11.68
N LYS A 106 1.50 18.89 12.07
CA LYS A 106 1.83 19.89 13.10
C LYS A 106 1.99 19.26 14.49
N ASN A 107 1.13 18.29 14.79
CA ASN A 107 1.18 17.46 15.99
C ASN A 107 1.30 16.02 15.53
N ASN A 108 2.12 15.21 16.18
CA ASN A 108 2.14 13.77 15.90
C ASN A 108 0.77 13.21 16.30
N PRO A 109 -0.06 12.71 15.37
CA PRO A 109 -1.35 12.11 15.73
C PRO A 109 -1.04 10.93 16.67
N THR A 110 -1.42 11.10 17.94
CA THR A 110 -1.21 10.09 18.99
C THR A 110 -2.17 8.93 18.75
N GLN A 111 -1.69 7.71 18.97
CA GLN A 111 -2.57 6.55 19.17
C GLN A 111 -3.59 6.93 20.24
N GLY A 112 -4.88 6.87 19.92
CA GLY A 112 -5.92 7.06 20.92
C GLY A 112 -5.69 6.09 22.08
N GLU A 113 -5.65 6.63 23.30
CA GLU A 113 -5.70 5.86 24.55
C GLU A 113 -7.03 5.10 24.69
#